data_AF-A0A8B6C654-F1
#
_entry.id   AF-A0A8B6C654-F1
#
_cell.length_a   1.000
_cell.length_b   1.000
_cell.length_c   1.000
_cell.angle_alpha   90.00
_cell.angle_beta   90.00
_cell.angle_gamma   90.00
#
_symmetry.space_group_name_H-M   'P 1'
#
loop_
_entity.id
_entity.type
_entity.pdbx_description
1 polymer ?
#
loop_
_entity_poly.entity_id
_entity_poly.type
_entity_poly.pdbx_seq_one_letter_code
_entity_poly.pdbx_strand_id
1 'polypeptide(L)'
;MIDPCDKGQSKLKRVNRVELPSTSLKNPNPETSSKRLKKRSNKKSDKKPTGSDSDEELNKAYDQCVKEDSLLPILKQELRLKIQTRRLSEGQGELLPERAEPKVYELTVEEREKYQRRLLQNRDSLRRSRQKEIRHEEMLRQTFDTESSKEEHLKRQKLQLLTEKEDLMRRLKESGMDINENTSSFICNGCKQSIKYPP
;
A
#
# COMPACT_ATOMS: atom_id res chain seq x y z
N MET A 1 14.74 12.75 -56.56
CA MET A 1 13.88 11.71 -55.98
C MET A 1 13.80 12.02 -54.48
N ILE A 2 13.00 12.98 -54.02
CA ILE A 2 11.54 12.97 -53.82
C ILE A 2 11.07 11.65 -53.19
N ASP A 3 10.93 11.64 -51.86
CA ASP A 3 9.61 11.57 -51.21
C ASP A 3 9.67 11.94 -49.71
N PRO A 4 8.75 12.79 -49.19
CA PRO A 4 8.58 13.07 -47.77
C PRO A 4 7.49 12.16 -47.18
N CYS A 5 7.83 11.37 -46.16
CA CYS A 5 6.85 10.50 -45.49
C CYS A 5 6.15 11.25 -44.35
N ASP A 6 4.95 11.69 -44.69
CA ASP A 6 3.84 12.17 -43.87
C ASP A 6 3.64 11.36 -42.58
N LYS A 7 3.67 12.04 -41.42
CA LYS A 7 3.20 11.48 -40.15
C LYS A 7 2.17 12.42 -39.55
N GLY A 8 0.92 12.07 -39.84
CA GLY A 8 -0.28 12.77 -39.42
C GLY A 8 -0.34 13.05 -37.92
N GLN A 9 -0.70 14.28 -37.61
CA GLN A 9 -1.10 14.72 -36.29
C GLN A 9 -2.50 14.16 -35.99
N SER A 10 -2.57 13.03 -35.29
CA SER A 10 -3.82 12.55 -34.73
C SER A 10 -4.20 13.42 -33.52
N LYS A 11 -5.20 14.29 -33.72
CA LYS A 11 -5.88 15.05 -32.66
C LYS A 11 -6.55 14.08 -31.68
N LEU A 12 -5.94 13.88 -30.51
CA LEU A 12 -6.60 13.21 -29.38
C LEU A 12 -7.71 14.13 -28.85
N LYS A 13 -8.97 13.72 -29.03
CA LYS A 13 -10.12 14.32 -28.35
C LYS A 13 -9.97 14.08 -26.85
N ARG A 14 -9.96 15.16 -26.06
CA ARG A 14 -10.12 15.12 -24.60
C ARG A 14 -11.48 14.46 -24.29
N VAL A 15 -11.45 13.25 -23.76
CA VAL A 15 -12.63 12.62 -23.16
C VAL A 15 -12.76 13.18 -21.75
N ASN A 16 -13.94 13.70 -21.41
CA ASN A 16 -14.25 14.21 -20.09
C ASN A 16 -14.04 13.11 -19.05
N ARG A 17 -13.12 13.37 -18.12
CA ARG A 17 -12.81 12.54 -16.97
C ARG A 17 -14.01 12.56 -16.03
N VAL A 18 -14.75 11.47 -15.96
CA VAL A 18 -15.76 11.23 -14.92
C VAL A 18 -14.98 11.08 -13.60
N GLU A 19 -15.23 11.99 -12.65
CA GLU A 19 -14.67 11.91 -11.31
C GLU A 19 -15.32 10.74 -10.56
N LEU A 20 -14.57 9.66 -10.36
CA LEU A 20 -14.95 8.58 -9.45
C LEU A 20 -14.68 9.01 -8.00
N PRO A 21 -15.53 8.59 -7.04
CA PRO A 21 -15.37 8.93 -5.63
C PRO A 21 -14.05 8.39 -5.07
N SER A 22 -13.30 9.28 -4.42
CA SER A 22 -11.98 9.06 -3.85
C SER A 22 -12.01 8.01 -2.73
N THR A 23 -11.61 6.77 -3.05
CA THR A 23 -11.17 5.84 -2.01
C THR A 23 -9.85 6.33 -1.45
N SER A 24 -9.89 6.83 -0.22
CA SER A 24 -8.77 7.25 0.62
C SER A 24 -7.76 6.11 0.80
N LEU A 25 -6.83 5.98 -0.14
CA LEU A 25 -5.60 5.24 0.04
C LEU A 25 -4.62 6.17 0.76
N LYS A 26 -4.37 5.86 2.03
CA LYS A 26 -3.31 6.48 2.84
C LYS A 26 -1.98 6.34 2.10
N ASN A 27 -1.49 7.45 1.57
CA ASN A 27 -0.15 7.57 1.02
C ASN A 27 0.89 7.20 2.09
N PRO A 28 1.80 6.25 1.84
CA PRO A 28 3.03 6.16 2.62
C PRO A 28 3.94 7.33 2.22
N ASN A 29 4.22 8.15 3.23
CA ASN A 29 5.03 9.35 3.24
C ASN A 29 6.39 9.18 2.51
N PRO A 30 6.74 9.96 1.46
CA PRO A 30 8.06 9.98 0.88
C PRO A 30 8.95 11.03 1.58
N GLU A 31 9.24 10.84 2.86
CA GLU A 31 10.18 11.68 3.61
C GLU A 31 11.35 10.86 4.18
N THR A 32 12.14 10.25 3.30
CA THR A 32 13.50 9.81 3.66
C THR A 32 14.48 10.15 2.56
N SER A 33 14.77 11.43 2.38
CA SER A 33 16.02 11.88 1.77
C SER A 33 16.30 13.32 2.16
N SER A 34 17.53 13.57 2.61
CA SER A 34 18.12 14.89 2.91
C SER A 34 17.89 15.47 4.31
N LYS A 35 18.29 14.75 5.36
CA LYS A 35 18.79 15.41 6.57
C LYS A 35 20.27 15.75 6.39
N ARG A 36 20.46 16.94 5.81
CA ARG A 36 21.73 17.67 5.64
C ARG A 36 22.39 17.83 7.01
N LEU A 37 23.61 17.29 7.17
CA LEU A 37 24.47 17.44 8.34
C LEU A 37 24.67 18.93 8.67
N LYS A 38 24.10 19.39 9.79
CA LYS A 38 24.50 20.64 10.43
C LYS A 38 25.78 20.40 11.21
N LYS A 39 26.90 20.93 10.70
CA LYS A 39 28.17 21.13 11.42
C LYS A 39 27.87 21.87 12.73
N ARG A 40 27.96 21.18 13.87
CA ARG A 40 28.05 21.83 15.19
C ARG A 40 29.53 22.00 15.52
N SER A 41 29.97 23.25 15.57
CA SER A 41 31.25 23.64 16.13
C SER A 41 31.21 23.40 17.65
N ASN A 42 31.87 22.35 18.13
CA ASN A 42 32.06 22.14 19.56
C ASN A 42 33.29 22.92 20.02
N LYS A 43 33.04 23.99 20.77
CA LYS A 43 34.02 24.72 21.58
C LYS A 43 34.41 23.80 22.74
N LYS A 44 35.65 23.31 22.77
CA LYS A 44 36.20 22.54 23.90
C LYS A 44 36.30 23.45 25.12
N SER A 45 35.63 23.07 26.20
CA SER A 45 35.98 23.52 27.54
C SER A 45 36.57 22.32 28.28
N ASP A 46 37.86 22.36 28.55
CA ASP A 46 38.54 21.43 29.43
C ASP A 46 37.99 21.63 30.84
N LYS A 47 37.06 20.78 31.26
CA LYS A 47 36.64 20.67 32.67
C LYS A 47 37.16 19.35 33.22
N LYS A 48 37.94 19.45 34.30
CA LYS A 48 38.35 18.31 35.13
C LYS A 48 37.09 17.60 35.67
N PRO A 49 37.11 16.27 35.80
CA PRO A 49 35.96 15.50 36.26
C PRO A 49 35.80 15.69 37.77
N THR A 50 34.91 16.59 38.16
CA THR A 50 34.28 16.56 39.48
C THR A 50 33.03 15.70 39.35
N GLY A 51 32.71 14.85 40.34
CA GLY A 51 31.67 13.81 40.28
C GLY A 51 30.21 14.24 40.08
N SER A 52 29.95 15.33 39.36
CA SER A 52 28.63 15.86 38.97
C SER A 52 28.19 15.46 37.55
N ASP A 53 29.09 14.94 36.71
CA ASP A 53 28.79 14.69 35.28
C ASP A 53 27.89 13.46 35.05
N SER A 54 27.86 12.53 36.01
CA SER A 54 27.05 11.30 35.95
C SER A 54 25.55 11.61 35.91
N ASP A 55 25.12 12.63 36.66
CA ASP A 55 23.71 13.01 36.78
C ASP A 55 23.22 13.75 35.52
N GLU A 56 24.10 14.51 34.85
CA GLU A 56 23.75 15.17 33.59
C GLU A 56 23.50 14.18 32.45
N GLU A 57 24.28 13.10 32.35
CA GLU A 57 24.04 12.06 31.34
C GLU A 57 22.77 11.28 31.64
N LEU A 58 22.45 11.02 32.91
CA LEU A 58 21.23 10.36 33.32
C LEU A 58 19.99 11.20 32.96
N ASN A 59 20.04 12.50 33.24
CA ASN A 59 18.97 13.44 32.88
C ASN A 59 18.78 13.52 31.35
N LYS A 60 19.88 13.50 30.57
CA LYS A 60 19.80 13.44 29.10
C LYS A 60 19.13 12.15 28.61
N ALA A 61 19.42 11.01 29.24
CA ALA A 61 18.79 9.74 28.91
C ALA A 61 17.29 9.75 29.26
N TYR A 62 16.92 10.36 30.39
CA TYR A 62 15.52 10.54 30.78
C TYR A 62 14.75 11.40 29.76
N ASP A 63 15.31 12.54 29.36
CA ASP A 63 14.73 13.41 28.33
C ASP A 63 14.54 12.68 26.98
N GLN A 64 15.45 11.77 26.63
CA GLN A 64 15.33 10.94 25.43
C GLN A 64 14.22 9.91 25.57
N CYS A 65 14.05 9.30 26.74
CA CYS A 65 12.96 8.34 26.97
C CYS A 65 11.60 9.00 26.78
N VAL A 66 11.42 10.22 27.31
CA VAL A 66 10.17 10.99 27.15
C VAL A 66 9.91 11.35 25.69
N LYS A 67 10.96 11.68 24.92
CA LYS A 67 10.82 12.06 23.50
C LYS A 67 10.56 10.87 22.58
N GLU A 68 11.17 9.73 22.85
CA GLU A 68 11.11 8.52 22.01
C GLU A 68 10.04 7.52 22.48
N ASP A 69 9.36 7.81 23.59
CA ASP A 69 8.40 6.93 24.30
C ASP A 69 8.97 5.51 24.49
N SER A 70 10.20 5.46 24.99
CA SER A 70 10.99 4.23 25.07
C SER A 70 11.92 4.25 26.28
N LEU A 71 12.00 3.16 27.03
CA LEU A 71 12.90 3.03 28.20
C LEU A 71 14.35 2.69 27.82
N LEU A 72 14.62 2.43 26.54
CA LEU A 72 15.93 2.01 26.04
C LEU A 72 17.07 2.99 26.38
N PRO A 73 16.92 4.32 26.31
CA PRO A 73 17.98 5.26 26.66
C PRO A 73 18.44 5.12 28.13
N ILE A 74 17.51 4.96 29.08
CA ILE A 74 17.84 4.76 30.50
C ILE A 74 18.55 3.42 30.72
N LEU A 75 18.03 2.34 30.14
CA LEU A 75 18.63 1.00 30.27
C LEU A 75 20.06 0.96 29.69
N LYS A 76 20.32 1.66 28.58
CA LYS A 76 21.67 1.80 28.02
C LYS A 76 22.62 2.50 29.00
N GLN A 77 22.15 3.55 29.67
CA GLN A 77 22.96 4.29 30.63
C GLN A 77 23.25 3.46 31.89
N GLU A 78 22.27 2.74 32.42
CA GLU A 78 22.46 1.82 33.55
C GLU A 78 23.50 0.73 33.20
N LEU A 79 23.37 0.11 32.02
CA LEU A 79 24.30 -0.92 31.56
C LEU A 79 25.72 -0.35 31.41
N ARG A 80 25.86 0.85 30.84
CA ARG A 80 27.14 1.54 30.71
C ARG A 80 27.80 1.75 32.07
N LEU A 81 27.04 2.24 33.06
CA LEU A 81 27.53 2.46 34.41
C LEU A 81 27.95 1.14 35.08
N LYS A 82 27.14 0.08 34.98
CA LYS A 82 27.50 -1.25 35.53
C LYS A 82 28.80 -1.79 34.95
N ILE A 83 28.97 -1.68 33.63
CA ILE A 83 30.21 -2.07 32.96
C ILE A 83 31.37 -1.22 33.49
N GLN A 84 31.18 0.09 33.57
CA GLN A 84 32.20 1.03 34.02
C GLN A 84 32.65 0.75 35.47
N THR A 85 31.70 0.53 36.39
CA THR A 85 32.00 0.16 37.78
C THR A 85 32.78 -1.14 37.86
N ARG A 86 32.38 -2.17 37.11
CA ARG A 86 33.08 -3.44 37.07
C ARG A 86 34.52 -3.27 36.58
N ARG A 87 34.73 -2.52 35.49
CA ARG A 87 36.07 -2.26 34.93
C ARG A 87 36.98 -1.57 35.93
N LEU A 88 36.47 -0.52 36.58
CA LEU A 88 37.22 0.19 37.62
C LEU A 88 37.57 -0.72 38.80
N SER A 89 36.66 -1.60 39.23
CA SER A 89 36.96 -2.57 40.30
C SER A 89 38.02 -3.61 39.91
N GLU A 90 38.12 -3.93 38.62
CA GLU A 90 39.15 -4.82 38.07
C GLU A 90 40.46 -4.07 37.74
N GLY A 91 40.57 -2.78 38.08
CA GLY A 91 41.73 -1.93 37.77
C GLY A 91 41.85 -1.54 36.29
N GLN A 92 40.83 -1.81 35.48
CA GLN A 92 40.77 -1.35 34.10
C GLN A 92 40.34 0.13 34.05
N GLY A 93 40.99 0.91 33.18
CA GLY A 93 40.68 2.33 32.99
C GLY A 93 39.27 2.60 32.46
N GLU A 94 38.92 3.89 32.38
CA GLU A 94 37.61 4.34 31.94
C GLU A 94 37.26 3.95 30.50
N LEU A 95 36.01 3.52 30.27
CA LEU A 95 35.49 3.17 28.96
C LEU A 95 35.29 4.44 28.13
N LEU A 96 36.31 4.81 27.37
CA LEU A 96 36.22 5.88 26.39
C LEU A 96 35.67 5.32 25.07
N PRO A 97 34.57 5.87 24.52
CA PRO A 97 34.08 5.47 23.22
C PRO A 97 35.12 5.88 22.16
N GLU A 98 35.79 4.88 21.58
CA GLU A 98 36.72 5.08 20.48
C GLU A 98 35.94 5.62 19.27
N ARG A 99 36.16 6.91 18.96
CA ARG A 99 35.59 7.54 17.77
C ARG A 99 36.40 7.13 16.56
N ALA A 100 36.23 5.89 16.10
CA ALA A 100 36.77 5.48 14.81
C ALA A 100 36.09 6.32 13.72
N GLU A 101 36.89 6.98 12.87
CA GLU A 101 36.35 7.65 11.69
C GLU A 101 35.68 6.63 10.77
N PRO A 102 34.52 6.96 10.18
CA PRO A 102 33.84 6.05 9.28
C PRO A 102 34.76 5.77 8.07
N LYS A 103 35.16 4.50 7.91
CA LYS A 103 35.94 4.07 6.73
C LYS A 103 35.09 4.31 5.48
N VAL A 104 35.56 5.19 4.61
CA VAL A 104 34.95 5.42 3.30
C VAL A 104 35.38 4.26 2.39
N TYR A 105 34.46 3.33 2.14
CA TYR A 105 34.70 2.24 1.18
C TYR A 105 34.39 2.72 -0.24
N GLU A 106 35.39 2.71 -1.11
CA GLU A 106 35.21 2.97 -2.53
C GLU A 106 34.89 1.67 -3.26
N LEU A 107 33.76 1.67 -3.98
CA LEU A 107 33.37 0.54 -4.82
C LEU A 107 34.41 0.30 -5.92
N THR A 108 34.85 -0.96 -6.01
CA THR A 108 35.69 -1.43 -7.10
C THR A 108 34.95 -1.33 -8.45
N VAL A 109 35.69 -1.38 -9.56
CA VAL A 109 35.12 -1.28 -10.91
C VAL A 109 34.08 -2.39 -11.14
N GLU A 110 34.39 -3.62 -10.73
CA GLU A 110 33.50 -4.78 -10.86
C GLU A 110 32.19 -4.61 -10.08
N GLU A 111 32.27 -4.07 -8.86
CA GLU A 111 31.08 -3.81 -8.05
C GLU A 111 30.21 -2.70 -8.65
N ARG A 112 30.82 -1.66 -9.23
CA ARG A 112 30.09 -0.61 -9.95
C ARG A 112 29.33 -1.17 -11.15
N GLU A 113 29.95 -2.06 -11.94
CA GLU A 113 29.27 -2.71 -13.07
C GLU A 113 28.12 -3.62 -12.62
N LYS A 114 28.32 -4.39 -11.55
CA LYS A 114 27.26 -5.23 -10.96
C LYS A 114 26.10 -4.38 -10.46
N TYR A 115 26.39 -3.24 -9.85
CA TYR A 115 25.38 -2.28 -9.42
C TYR A 115 24.59 -1.72 -10.62
N GLN A 116 25.27 -1.27 -11.68
CA GLN A 116 24.61 -0.76 -12.89
C GLN A 116 23.71 -1.81 -13.54
N ARG A 117 24.17 -3.07 -13.65
CA ARG A 117 23.33 -4.18 -14.16
C ARG A 117 22.07 -4.38 -13.31
N ARG A 118 22.21 -4.41 -11.98
CA ARG A 118 21.06 -4.53 -11.07
C ARG A 118 20.09 -3.36 -11.20
N LEU A 119 20.59 -2.14 -11.36
CA LEU A 119 19.78 -0.95 -11.54
C LEU A 119 18.94 -1.03 -12.83
N LEU A 120 19.55 -1.43 -13.94
CA LEU A 120 18.86 -1.61 -15.21
C LEU A 120 17.81 -2.73 -15.14
N GLN A 121 18.15 -3.87 -14.54
CA GLN A 121 17.22 -4.99 -14.33
C GLN A 121 16.03 -4.58 -13.45
N ASN A 122 16.27 -3.83 -12.37
CA ASN A 122 15.21 -3.33 -11.51
C ASN A 122 14.31 -2.35 -12.28
N ARG A 123 14.89 -1.44 -13.06
CA ARG A 123 14.15 -0.50 -13.91
C ARG A 123 13.23 -1.23 -14.89
N ASP A 124 13.74 -2.25 -15.56
CA ASP A 124 12.96 -3.04 -16.52
C ASP A 124 11.88 -3.87 -15.83
N SER A 125 12.18 -4.44 -14.66
CA SER A 125 11.22 -5.19 -13.85
C SER A 125 10.08 -4.31 -13.37
N LEU A 126 10.39 -3.09 -12.90
CA LEU A 126 9.39 -2.11 -12.48
C LEU A 126 8.51 -1.68 -13.66
N ARG A 127 9.09 -1.46 -14.85
CA ARG A 127 8.34 -1.15 -16.07
C ARG A 127 7.36 -2.29 -16.42
N ARG A 128 7.83 -3.55 -16.39
CA ARG A 128 6.98 -4.72 -16.65
C ARG A 128 5.87 -4.86 -15.62
N SER A 129 6.18 -4.62 -14.34
CA SER A 129 5.20 -4.67 -13.25
C SER A 129 4.08 -3.64 -13.47
N ARG A 130 4.44 -2.38 -13.73
CA ARG A 130 3.47 -1.31 -14.01
C ARG A 130 2.61 -1.63 -15.23
N GLN A 131 3.22 -2.16 -16.29
CA GLN A 131 2.47 -2.52 -17.49
C GLN A 131 1.52 -3.70 -17.25
N LYS A 132 1.88 -4.65 -16.39
CA LYS A 132 0.99 -5.75 -15.97
C LYS A 132 -0.20 -5.21 -15.19
N GLU A 133 0.03 -4.28 -14.28
CA GLU A 133 -1.01 -3.62 -13.49
C GLU A 133 -2.00 -2.86 -14.38
N ILE A 134 -1.51 -2.05 -15.32
CA ILE A 134 -2.37 -1.34 -16.29
C ILE A 134 -3.24 -2.31 -17.09
N ARG A 135 -2.65 -3.38 -17.63
CA ARG A 135 -3.41 -4.38 -18.40
C ARG A 135 -4.47 -5.09 -17.54
N HIS A 136 -4.14 -5.36 -16.28
CA HIS A 136 -5.07 -5.98 -15.34
C HIS A 136 -6.25 -5.03 -15.04
N GLU A 137 -5.98 -3.75 -14.81
CA GLU A 137 -7.01 -2.73 -14.63
C GLU A 137 -7.90 -2.59 -15.87
N GLU A 138 -7.31 -2.57 -17.07
CA GLU A 138 -8.05 -2.56 -18.33
C GLU A 138 -8.96 -3.77 -18.48
N MET A 139 -8.47 -4.97 -18.16
CA MET A 139 -9.31 -6.18 -18.16
C MET A 139 -10.45 -6.07 -17.15
N LEU A 140 -10.18 -5.66 -15.91
CA LEU A 140 -11.22 -5.50 -14.90
C LEU A 140 -12.31 -4.52 -15.37
N ARG A 141 -11.90 -3.40 -15.96
CA ARG A 141 -12.83 -2.41 -16.52
C ARG A 141 -13.68 -3.01 -17.64
N GLN A 142 -13.07 -3.74 -18.57
CA GLN A 142 -13.81 -4.42 -19.62
C GLN A 142 -14.82 -5.43 -19.04
N THR A 143 -14.41 -6.24 -18.06
CA THR A 143 -15.32 -7.19 -17.42
C THR A 143 -16.49 -6.49 -16.73
N PHE A 144 -16.22 -5.40 -16.01
CA PHE A 144 -17.26 -4.59 -15.37
C PHE A 144 -18.24 -4.03 -16.40
N ASP A 145 -17.75 -3.44 -17.49
CA ASP A 145 -18.60 -2.89 -18.56
C ASP A 145 -19.48 -3.99 -19.19
N THR A 146 -18.92 -5.18 -19.42
CA THR A 146 -19.69 -6.31 -19.96
C THR A 146 -20.77 -6.81 -19.00
N GLU A 147 -20.47 -6.93 -17.71
CA GLU A 147 -21.44 -7.37 -16.70
C GLU A 147 -22.52 -6.32 -16.47
N SER A 148 -22.15 -5.03 -16.44
CA SER A 148 -23.11 -3.92 -16.35
C SER A 148 -24.08 -3.94 -17.55
N SER A 149 -23.57 -4.17 -18.76
CA SER A 149 -24.41 -4.27 -19.96
C SER A 149 -25.37 -5.47 -19.89
N LYS A 150 -24.91 -6.62 -19.39
CA LYS A 150 -25.76 -7.80 -19.16
C LYS A 150 -26.83 -7.53 -18.12
N GLU A 151 -26.47 -6.88 -17.01
CA GLU A 151 -27.42 -6.53 -15.95
C GLU A 151 -28.53 -5.62 -16.48
N GLU A 152 -28.18 -4.59 -17.25
CA GLU A 152 -29.15 -3.70 -17.89
C GLU A 152 -30.06 -4.45 -18.89
N HIS A 153 -29.50 -5.41 -19.63
CA HIS A 153 -30.27 -6.24 -20.54
C HIS A 153 -31.27 -7.12 -19.79
N LEU A 154 -30.82 -7.80 -18.73
CA LEU A 154 -31.68 -8.66 -17.90
C LEU A 154 -32.76 -7.86 -17.18
N LYS A 155 -32.45 -6.65 -16.69
CA LYS A 155 -33.46 -5.73 -16.11
C LYS A 155 -34.54 -5.38 -17.12
N ARG A 156 -34.17 -5.08 -18.38
CA ARG A 156 -35.14 -4.83 -19.46
C ARG A 156 -36.01 -6.04 -19.74
N GLN A 157 -35.41 -7.22 -19.87
CA GLN A 157 -36.17 -8.47 -20.08
C GLN A 157 -37.12 -8.77 -18.92
N LYS A 158 -36.67 -8.59 -17.67
CA LYS A 158 -37.52 -8.78 -16.48
C LYS A 158 -38.73 -7.84 -16.51
N LEU A 159 -38.52 -6.57 -16.85
CA LEU A 159 -39.62 -5.61 -16.96
C LEU A 159 -40.60 -6.01 -18.06
N GLN A 160 -40.10 -6.42 -19.24
CA GLN A 160 -40.95 -6.91 -20.33
C GLN A 160 -41.81 -8.11 -19.90
N LEU A 161 -41.20 -9.10 -19.26
CA LEU A 161 -41.92 -10.28 -18.77
C LEU A 161 -42.96 -9.93 -17.69
N LEU A 162 -42.66 -8.96 -16.81
CA LEU A 162 -43.62 -8.48 -15.82
C LEU A 162 -44.82 -7.81 -16.51
N THR A 163 -44.58 -6.95 -17.50
CA THR A 163 -45.66 -6.31 -18.26
C THR A 163 -46.50 -7.33 -19.02
N GLU A 164 -45.87 -8.31 -19.68
CA GLU A 164 -46.58 -9.39 -20.38
C GLU A 164 -47.40 -10.24 -19.41
N LYS A 165 -46.84 -10.58 -18.24
CA LYS A 165 -47.56 -11.29 -17.17
C LYS A 165 -48.79 -10.50 -16.74
N GLU A 166 -48.65 -9.21 -16.45
CA GLU A 166 -49.75 -8.35 -16.02
C GLU A 166 -50.86 -8.25 -17.09
N ASP A 167 -50.49 -8.12 -18.36
CA ASP A 167 -51.43 -8.08 -19.47
C ASP A 167 -52.17 -9.42 -19.65
N LEU A 168 -51.47 -10.55 -19.52
CA LEU A 168 -52.10 -11.87 -19.57
C LEU A 168 -53.04 -12.10 -18.39
N MET A 169 -52.63 -11.72 -17.17
CA MET A 169 -53.47 -11.78 -15.97
C MET A 169 -54.72 -10.91 -16.13
N ARG A 170 -54.59 -9.73 -16.73
CA ARG A 170 -55.74 -8.85 -17.04
C ARG A 170 -56.71 -9.52 -18.00
N ARG A 171 -56.22 -10.09 -19.11
CA ARG A 171 -57.05 -10.81 -20.09
C ARG A 171 -57.74 -12.03 -19.49
N LEU A 172 -57.05 -12.79 -18.63
CA LEU A 172 -57.64 -13.94 -17.94
C LEU A 172 -58.77 -13.53 -16.98
N LYS A 173 -58.58 -12.41 -16.28
CA LYS A 173 -59.61 -11.83 -15.43
C LYS A 173 -60.83 -11.38 -16.25
N GLU A 174 -60.61 -10.76 -17.41
CA GLU A 174 -61.68 -10.35 -18.33
C GLU A 174 -62.46 -11.55 -18.90
N SER A 175 -61.82 -12.70 -19.11
CA SER A 175 -62.48 -13.94 -19.55
C SER A 175 -63.21 -14.70 -18.42
N GLY A 176 -63.26 -14.16 -17.20
CA GLY A 176 -63.95 -14.77 -16.06
C GLY A 176 -63.26 -16.00 -15.47
N MET A 177 -61.97 -16.20 -15.77
CA MET A 177 -61.16 -17.27 -15.18
C MET A 177 -60.45 -16.75 -13.93
N ASP A 178 -61.03 -16.97 -12.76
CA ASP A 178 -60.39 -16.66 -11.48
C ASP A 178 -59.27 -17.67 -11.18
N ILE A 179 -58.02 -17.20 -11.28
CA ILE A 179 -56.85 -17.98 -10.91
C ILE A 179 -56.71 -17.89 -9.40
N ASN A 180 -57.10 -18.96 -8.70
CA ASN A 180 -56.96 -19.06 -7.26
C ASN A 180 -55.45 -19.20 -6.93
N GLU A 181 -54.82 -18.12 -6.46
CA GLU A 181 -53.36 -18.03 -6.19
C GLU A 181 -52.85 -19.07 -5.18
N ASN A 182 -53.75 -19.77 -4.47
CA ASN A 182 -53.45 -20.84 -3.53
C ASN A 182 -53.14 -22.21 -4.15
N THR A 183 -53.14 -22.34 -5.48
CA THR A 183 -52.75 -23.60 -6.18
C THR A 183 -51.30 -23.56 -6.68
N SER A 184 -50.37 -23.01 -5.90
CA SER A 184 -48.93 -23.15 -6.14
C SER A 184 -48.41 -24.50 -5.64
N SER A 185 -48.94 -25.59 -6.18
CA SER A 185 -48.25 -26.89 -6.14
C SER A 185 -47.72 -27.15 -7.54
N PHE A 186 -46.53 -26.64 -7.82
CA PHE A 186 -45.76 -27.04 -9.00
C PHE A 186 -45.29 -28.49 -8.79
N ILE A 187 -46.14 -29.45 -9.11
CA ILE A 187 -45.72 -30.84 -9.25
C ILE A 187 -44.98 -30.94 -10.58
N CYS A 188 -43.66 -30.80 -10.54
CA CYS A 188 -42.81 -31.17 -11.67
C CYS A 188 -42.89 -32.69 -11.83
N ASN A 189 -43.82 -33.18 -12.64
CA ASN A 189 -44.03 -34.62 -12.91
C ASN A 189 -42.81 -35.31 -13.58
N GLY A 190 -41.74 -34.57 -13.89
CA GLY A 190 -40.53 -35.09 -14.54
C GLY A 190 -39.23 -35.03 -13.73
N CYS A 191 -39.18 -34.38 -12.55
CA CYS A 191 -37.92 -34.19 -11.84
C CYS A 191 -38.01 -34.69 -10.38
N LYS A 192 -37.67 -35.96 -10.17
CA LYS A 192 -37.53 -36.61 -8.85
C LYS A 192 -36.24 -36.19 -8.13
N GLN A 193 -35.90 -34.91 -8.07
CA GLN A 193 -34.76 -34.46 -7.27
C GLN A 193 -35.17 -33.32 -6.36
N SER A 194 -35.33 -33.64 -5.08
CA SER A 194 -35.49 -32.68 -4.00
C SER A 194 -34.15 -31.98 -3.74
N ILE A 195 -34.03 -30.73 -4.14
CA ILE A 195 -32.90 -29.89 -3.71
C ILE A 195 -33.29 -29.31 -2.36
N LYS A 196 -32.65 -29.79 -1.28
CA LYS A 196 -32.71 -29.17 0.05
C LYS A 196 -31.70 -28.03 0.07
N TYR A 197 -32.16 -26.80 0.28
CA TYR A 197 -31.27 -25.69 0.60
C TYR A 197 -30.94 -25.72 2.10
N PRO A 198 -29.65 -25.66 2.48
CA PRO A 198 -29.26 -25.43 3.87
C PRO A 198 -29.52 -23.96 4.27
N PRO A 199 -29.65 -23.69 5.58
CA PRO A 199 -29.86 -22.35 6.13
C PRO A 199 -28.69 -21.39 5.89
#